data_AF-A0A933DH51-F1
#
_entry.id   AF-A0A933DH51-F1
#
_cell.length_a   1.000
_cell.length_b   1.000
_cell.length_c   1.000
_cell.angle_alpha   90.00
_cell.angle_beta   90.00
_cell.angle_gamma   90.00
#
_symmetry.space_group_name_H-M   'P 1'
#
loop_
_entity.id
_entity.type
_entity.pdbx_description
1 polymer ?
#
loop_
_entity_poly.entity_id
_entity_poly.type
_entity_poly.pdbx_seq_one_letter_code
_entity_poly.pdbx_strand_id
1 'polypeptide(L)'
;MEFLGYRFDEKTGIILSPTNQPTSRSEISSLLQPFTSIEEVKPESRTGLITVGYRIDYQTGHILDPKTKKPINRLEATALLYSFALGNKHLILERAHHLSSSYPDSSSVSDMVRELLSREKGVMPQELMSVADTAKTNSANLRQQVEQAYIHSTQFWDGQSFSDGIKKSNLLTRSSPPTAPHPRSYPKIPIYFDETEKKVGKVLSQDITTRLSLNPVGRELLSKFKDRFGRIKLPGVLVTWIDPRAGAIYNSQSKSLIVNQQYILDGLLSDFPEKDRDKMGQQLGDPKKLADYLLKNPKARARFVTQNDVPILHELTHAWQDKRGHLFLEMNRGHLPGVDPLESEYEAFLNQSRYIHYQLMKDAESVAWNRYLSTYLSFMVDFDLGTESIHQTYSRDWPEGAATFATTDSLQTERLGVTRRLMEDPNQRVIQQIKIRGMKHGTRVLQEEKSDYKRRMDQFLKTEYPQLRQEAYAQIPKLSSIYINKGRLDYTFSLLRLQLLLAKAIKPQDVSRIEKDLGTNALIVTDWLPRDSSLTLEDKLGSLHNLLDYYDQKKEPRPKALQDLRFSLCTQAANTYLDSAHRETDPKNRSVYMDAAEFYAKEINDTKLLEAIQKERTAK
;
A
#
# COMPACT_ATOMS: atom_id res chain seq x y z
N MET A 1 -14.36 19.10 20.22
CA MET A 1 -13.59 20.34 20.49
C MET A 1 -12.32 19.99 21.24
N GLU A 2 -12.38 19.23 22.34
CA GLU A 2 -11.19 18.83 23.13
C GLU A 2 -10.09 18.14 22.32
N PHE A 3 -10.46 17.26 21.38
CA PHE A 3 -9.51 16.59 20.48
C PHE A 3 -8.81 17.53 19.48
N LEU A 4 -9.39 18.71 19.21
CA LEU A 4 -8.75 19.76 18.40
C LEU A 4 -7.82 20.64 19.25
N GLY A 5 -7.70 20.38 20.55
CA GLY A 5 -7.05 21.25 21.53
C GLY A 5 -7.99 22.26 22.17
N TYR A 6 -9.26 22.34 21.75
CA TYR A 6 -10.21 23.29 22.32
C TYR A 6 -10.84 22.79 23.60
N ARG A 7 -10.69 23.49 24.72
CA ARG A 7 -11.20 23.03 26.03
C ARG A 7 -12.43 23.82 26.44
N PHE A 8 -13.40 23.18 27.07
CA PHE A 8 -14.47 23.94 27.74
C PHE A 8 -13.99 24.31 29.14
N ASP A 9 -13.84 25.60 29.42
CA ASP A 9 -13.56 26.08 30.77
C ASP A 9 -14.86 26.11 31.57
N GLU A 10 -15.05 25.12 32.43
CA GLU A 10 -16.25 24.97 33.27
C GLU A 10 -16.47 26.15 34.22
N LYS A 11 -15.43 26.89 34.60
CA LYS A 11 -15.55 28.04 35.50
C LYS A 11 -16.05 29.28 34.79
N THR A 12 -15.64 29.49 33.54
CA THR A 12 -16.01 30.68 32.76
C THR A 12 -17.14 30.41 31.76
N GLY A 13 -17.43 29.15 31.47
CA GLY A 13 -18.38 28.74 30.42
C GLY A 13 -17.90 29.02 29.00
N ILE A 14 -16.60 29.28 28.81
CA ILE A 14 -16.01 29.68 27.54
C ILE A 14 -15.24 28.51 26.93
N ILE A 15 -15.28 28.39 25.60
CA ILE A 15 -14.42 27.46 24.87
C ILE A 15 -13.06 28.11 24.71
N LEU A 16 -12.00 27.48 25.21
CA LEU A 16 -10.61 27.85 24.99
C LEU A 16 -10.09 27.20 23.71
N SER A 17 -9.22 27.88 22.98
CA SER A 17 -8.53 27.41 21.79
C SER A 17 -7.37 26.47 22.16
N PRO A 18 -6.67 25.85 21.18
CA PRO A 18 -5.50 25.01 21.43
C PRO A 18 -4.34 25.75 22.12
N THR A 19 -4.34 27.08 22.07
CA THR A 19 -3.38 27.94 22.77
C THR A 19 -3.87 28.39 24.16
N ASN A 20 -4.92 27.77 24.69
CA ASN A 20 -5.62 28.10 25.94
C ASN A 20 -6.18 29.54 25.99
N GLN A 21 -6.47 30.15 24.84
CA GLN A 21 -7.07 31.48 24.77
C GLN A 21 -8.60 31.37 24.57
N PRO A 22 -9.41 32.31 25.09
CA PRO A 22 -10.84 32.37 24.76
C PRO A 22 -11.07 32.31 23.24
N THR A 23 -11.82 31.30 22.79
CA THR A 23 -12.15 31.10 21.38
C THR A 23 -13.14 32.16 20.95
N SER A 24 -12.80 32.90 19.90
CA SER A 24 -13.68 33.94 19.37
C SER A 24 -14.98 33.34 18.81
N ARG A 25 -16.09 34.10 18.83
CA ARG A 25 -17.34 33.67 18.19
C ARG A 25 -17.16 33.39 16.69
N SER A 26 -16.29 34.15 16.02
CA SER A 26 -15.96 33.94 14.61
C SER A 26 -15.25 32.61 14.36
N GLU A 27 -14.37 32.19 15.27
CA GLU A 27 -13.68 30.91 15.18
C GLU A 27 -14.62 29.73 15.45
N ILE A 28 -15.49 29.82 16.47
CA ILE A 28 -16.56 28.82 16.70
C ILE A 28 -17.48 28.74 15.47
N SER A 29 -17.89 29.88 14.94
CA SER A 29 -18.73 29.93 13.73
C SER A 29 -18.05 29.27 12.55
N SER A 30 -16.74 29.48 12.37
CA SER A 30 -15.93 28.85 11.32
C SER A 30 -15.88 27.33 11.50
N LEU A 31 -15.66 26.81 12.72
CA LEU A 31 -15.66 25.36 13.01
C LEU A 31 -17.01 24.69 12.72
N LEU A 32 -18.12 25.44 12.82
CA LEU A 32 -19.47 24.98 12.52
C LEU A 32 -19.82 25.09 11.02
N GLN A 33 -18.97 25.70 10.19
CA GLN A 33 -19.11 25.65 8.74
C GLN A 33 -18.45 24.39 8.15
N PRO A 34 -18.86 23.94 6.96
CA PRO A 34 -18.11 22.96 6.17
C PRO A 34 -16.70 23.42 5.78
N PHE A 35 -15.89 22.49 5.28
CA PHE A 35 -14.68 22.85 4.53
C PHE A 35 -15.04 23.56 3.24
N THR A 36 -14.23 24.53 2.82
CA THR A 36 -14.47 25.33 1.62
C THR A 36 -13.55 24.96 0.46
N SER A 37 -12.53 24.16 0.76
CA SER A 37 -11.56 23.65 -0.20
C SER A 37 -11.07 22.27 0.26
N ILE A 38 -10.78 21.39 -0.70
CA ILE A 38 -10.33 20.03 -0.40
C ILE A 38 -8.86 20.01 0.05
N GLU A 39 -8.10 21.04 -0.31
CA GLU A 39 -6.72 21.28 0.13
C GLU A 39 -6.62 21.43 1.65
N GLU A 40 -7.72 21.79 2.33
CA GLU A 40 -7.82 21.84 3.79
C GLU A 40 -7.77 20.44 4.44
N VAL A 41 -8.01 19.37 3.67
CA VAL A 41 -7.97 17.97 4.14
C VAL A 41 -6.76 17.29 3.53
N LYS A 42 -5.88 16.73 4.37
CA LYS A 42 -4.68 16.03 3.87
C LYS A 42 -5.03 14.85 2.95
N PRO A 43 -4.27 14.60 1.87
CA PRO A 43 -4.52 13.50 0.93
C PRO A 43 -4.80 12.14 1.57
N GLU A 44 -3.98 11.73 2.54
CA GLU A 44 -4.10 10.46 3.27
C GLU A 44 -5.41 10.36 4.09
N SER A 45 -5.87 11.48 4.63
CA SER A 45 -7.13 11.57 5.37
C SER A 45 -8.35 11.39 4.45
N ARG A 46 -8.25 11.79 3.18
CA ARG A 46 -9.32 11.65 2.18
C ARG A 46 -9.61 10.18 1.90
N THR A 47 -8.58 9.36 1.76
CA THR A 47 -8.73 7.91 1.57
C THR A 47 -9.48 7.28 2.74
N GLY A 48 -9.12 7.60 3.99
CA GLY A 48 -9.81 7.12 5.19
C GLY A 48 -11.29 7.54 5.27
N LEU A 49 -11.63 8.77 4.85
CA LEU A 49 -13.02 9.23 4.78
C LEU A 49 -13.83 8.43 3.75
N ILE A 50 -13.24 8.21 2.57
CA ILE A 50 -13.89 7.50 1.46
C ILE A 50 -14.10 6.03 1.80
N THR A 51 -13.13 5.37 2.43
CA THR A 51 -13.23 3.97 2.82
C THR A 51 -14.35 3.72 3.82
N VAL A 52 -14.71 4.72 4.63
CA VAL A 52 -15.86 4.61 5.56
C VAL A 52 -17.16 5.21 5.00
N GLY A 53 -17.20 5.46 3.69
CA GLY A 53 -18.39 5.81 2.94
C GLY A 53 -18.66 7.29 2.75
N TYR A 54 -17.84 8.20 3.31
CA TYR A 54 -18.00 9.63 2.99
C TYR A 54 -17.68 9.88 1.52
N ARG A 55 -18.18 11.01 1.02
CA ARG A 55 -17.81 11.53 -0.30
C ARG A 55 -17.21 12.91 -0.15
N ILE A 56 -16.33 13.24 -1.07
CA ILE A 56 -15.75 14.57 -1.17
C ILE A 56 -16.36 15.22 -2.41
N ASP A 57 -17.01 16.36 -2.22
CA ASP A 57 -17.40 17.24 -3.30
C ASP A 57 -16.20 18.15 -3.64
N TYR A 58 -15.46 17.79 -4.68
CA TYR A 58 -14.24 18.48 -5.09
C TYR A 58 -14.47 19.91 -5.57
N GLN A 59 -15.70 20.28 -5.95
CA GLN A 59 -15.99 21.67 -6.37
C GLN A 59 -16.13 22.60 -5.16
N THR A 60 -16.66 22.08 -4.05
CA THR A 60 -16.99 22.87 -2.86
C THR A 60 -16.06 22.60 -1.67
N GLY A 61 -15.23 21.55 -1.75
CA GLY A 61 -14.45 21.05 -0.61
C GLY A 61 -15.28 20.33 0.44
N HIS A 62 -16.59 20.21 0.27
CA HIS A 62 -17.48 19.61 1.26
C HIS A 62 -17.24 18.11 1.42
N ILE A 63 -17.19 17.65 2.68
CA ILE A 63 -17.27 16.23 3.02
C ILE A 63 -18.74 15.89 3.25
N LEU A 64 -19.29 14.95 2.48
CA LEU A 64 -20.69 14.58 2.50
C LEU A 64 -20.92 13.30 3.31
N ASP A 65 -21.81 13.35 4.30
CA ASP A 65 -22.15 12.17 5.09
C ASP A 65 -22.94 11.14 4.26
N PRO A 66 -22.59 9.85 4.29
CA PRO A 66 -23.22 8.82 3.47
C PRO A 66 -24.71 8.61 3.77
N LYS A 67 -25.18 8.95 4.97
CA LYS A 67 -26.56 8.71 5.41
C LYS A 67 -27.45 9.90 5.09
N THR A 68 -27.01 11.11 5.43
CA THR A 68 -27.80 12.34 5.27
C THR A 68 -27.59 13.01 3.93
N LYS A 69 -26.48 12.68 3.23
CA LYS A 69 -26.02 13.32 1.99
C LYS A 69 -25.70 14.81 2.13
N LYS A 70 -25.65 15.33 3.36
CA LYS A 70 -25.35 16.73 3.66
C LYS A 70 -23.86 16.93 3.96
N PRO A 71 -23.30 18.12 3.70
CA PRO A 71 -21.98 18.49 4.19
C PRO A 71 -21.90 18.37 5.72
N ILE A 72 -20.86 17.70 6.21
CA ILE A 72 -20.49 17.78 7.63
C ILE A 72 -19.65 19.04 7.87
N ASN A 73 -19.75 19.59 9.08
CA ASN A 73 -18.93 20.75 9.45
C ASN A 73 -17.49 20.35 9.79
N ARG A 74 -16.59 21.34 9.89
CA ARG A 74 -15.16 21.15 10.21
C ARG A 74 -14.95 20.46 11.55
N LEU A 75 -15.82 20.72 12.54
CA LEU A 75 -15.75 20.08 13.84
C LEU A 75 -16.04 18.56 13.75
N GLU A 76 -17.11 18.18 13.04
CA GLU A 76 -17.48 16.78 12.80
C GLU A 76 -16.41 16.05 11.98
N ALA A 77 -15.94 16.67 10.91
CA ALA A 77 -14.90 16.11 10.06
C ALA A 77 -13.59 15.93 10.82
N THR A 78 -13.17 16.92 11.61
CA THR A 78 -11.95 16.75 12.39
C THR A 78 -12.11 15.72 13.51
N ALA A 79 -13.30 15.59 14.12
CA ALA A 79 -13.56 14.52 15.10
C ALA A 79 -13.35 13.14 14.47
N LEU A 80 -13.83 12.98 13.24
CA LEU A 80 -13.66 11.75 12.47
C LEU A 80 -12.19 11.51 12.10
N LEU A 81 -11.48 12.50 11.59
CA LEU A 81 -10.07 12.37 11.25
C LEU A 81 -9.20 12.05 12.48
N TYR A 82 -9.50 12.67 13.61
CA TYR A 82 -8.85 12.35 14.87
C TYR A 82 -9.13 10.91 15.31
N SER A 83 -10.34 10.38 15.08
CA SER A 83 -10.64 8.97 15.35
C SER A 83 -9.85 7.99 14.49
N PHE A 84 -9.53 8.35 13.23
CA PHE A 84 -8.61 7.57 12.40
C PHE A 84 -7.20 7.60 12.98
N ALA A 85 -6.72 8.79 13.37
CA ALA A 85 -5.40 8.93 13.96
C ALA A 85 -5.25 8.15 15.28
N LEU A 86 -6.31 8.09 16.12
CA LEU A 86 -6.32 7.26 17.33
C LEU A 86 -6.33 5.76 17.03
N GLY A 87 -7.01 5.34 15.96
CA GLY A 87 -6.96 3.96 15.47
C GLY A 87 -5.56 3.56 15.01
N ASN A 88 -4.94 4.38 14.16
CA ASN A 88 -3.57 4.20 13.69
C ASN A 88 -2.57 4.19 14.86
N LYS A 89 -2.72 5.12 15.81
CA LYS A 89 -1.94 5.14 17.05
C LYS A 89 -2.03 3.81 17.80
N HIS A 90 -3.23 3.24 17.92
CA HIS A 90 -3.42 1.96 18.60
C HIS A 90 -2.68 0.82 17.89
N LEU A 91 -2.77 0.74 16.56
CA LEU A 91 -2.06 -0.27 15.75
C LEU A 91 -0.55 -0.13 15.87
N ILE A 92 -0.03 1.11 15.81
CA ILE A 92 1.40 1.38 16.01
C ILE A 92 1.85 0.96 17.41
N LEU A 93 1.09 1.29 18.46
CA LEU A 93 1.42 0.91 19.83
C LEU A 93 1.39 -0.61 20.03
N GLU A 94 0.41 -1.30 19.43
CA GLU A 94 0.33 -2.76 19.43
C GLU A 94 1.57 -3.38 18.76
N ARG A 95 1.95 -2.86 17.60
CA ARG A 95 3.13 -3.32 16.85
C ARG A 95 4.45 -2.99 17.56
N ALA A 96 4.57 -1.81 18.14
CA ALA A 96 5.73 -1.41 18.94
C ALA A 96 5.85 -2.30 20.20
N HIS A 97 4.73 -2.63 20.84
CA HIS A 97 4.70 -3.53 21.98
C HIS A 97 5.23 -4.91 21.57
N HIS A 98 4.74 -5.44 20.45
CA HIS A 98 5.21 -6.71 19.91
C HIS A 98 6.71 -6.75 19.59
N LEU A 99 7.22 -5.71 18.92
CA LEU A 99 8.64 -5.63 18.59
C LEU A 99 9.50 -5.59 19.86
N SER A 100 9.12 -4.75 20.83
CA SER A 100 9.86 -4.58 22.08
C SER A 100 9.72 -5.77 23.05
N SER A 101 8.61 -6.52 23.00
CA SER A 101 8.40 -7.73 23.80
C SER A 101 9.18 -8.93 23.26
N SER A 102 9.22 -9.08 21.93
CA SER A 102 9.80 -10.24 21.23
C SER A 102 11.33 -10.17 21.16
N TYR A 103 11.91 -8.97 21.26
CA TYR A 103 13.34 -8.74 21.12
C TYR A 103 13.87 -7.72 22.15
N PRO A 104 13.87 -8.07 23.45
CA PRO A 104 14.13 -7.12 24.54
C PRO A 104 15.53 -6.48 24.55
N ASP A 105 16.53 -7.20 24.03
CA ASP A 105 17.94 -6.79 24.11
C ASP A 105 18.52 -6.30 22.77
N SER A 106 17.66 -6.02 21.78
CA SER A 106 18.09 -5.63 20.44
C SER A 106 18.08 -4.11 20.25
N SER A 107 19.26 -3.53 20.04
CA SER A 107 19.41 -2.11 19.70
C SER A 107 18.75 -1.76 18.35
N SER A 108 18.77 -2.67 17.37
CA SER A 108 18.09 -2.48 16.08
C SER A 108 16.57 -2.43 16.22
N VAL A 109 16.00 -3.18 17.17
CA VAL A 109 14.56 -3.14 17.47
C VAL A 109 14.17 -1.82 18.11
N SER A 110 15.04 -1.22 18.93
CA SER A 110 14.81 0.11 19.48
C SER A 110 14.75 1.19 18.38
N ASP A 111 15.54 1.03 17.31
CA ASP A 111 15.49 1.92 16.15
C ASP A 111 14.22 1.70 15.32
N MET A 112 13.82 0.44 15.08
CA MET A 112 12.55 0.11 14.38
C MET A 112 11.32 0.63 15.14
N VAL A 113 11.28 0.47 16.46
CA VAL A 113 10.19 1.01 17.30
C VAL A 113 10.17 2.52 17.23
N ARG A 114 11.32 3.19 17.27
CA ARG A 114 11.40 4.65 17.15
C ARG A 114 10.91 5.14 15.79
N GLU A 115 11.34 4.49 14.71
CA GLU A 115 10.87 4.79 13.37
C GLU A 115 9.34 4.68 13.31
N LEU A 116 8.78 3.59 13.82
CA LEU A 116 7.34 3.35 13.84
C LEU A 116 6.58 4.44 14.63
N LEU A 117 7.04 4.77 15.85
CA LEU A 117 6.44 5.81 16.68
C LEU A 117 6.52 7.20 16.02
N SER A 118 7.60 7.48 15.28
CA SER A 118 7.81 8.77 14.63
C SER A 118 6.80 9.07 13.50
N ARG A 119 6.21 8.03 12.89
CA ARG A 119 5.21 8.17 11.81
C ARG A 119 3.95 8.90 12.28
N GLU A 120 3.59 8.77 13.55
CA GLU A 120 2.41 9.39 14.16
C GLU A 120 2.78 10.29 15.35
N LYS A 121 3.95 10.97 15.29
CA LYS A 121 4.48 11.82 16.37
C LYS A 121 3.48 12.86 16.89
N GLY A 122 2.54 13.31 16.05
CA GLY A 122 1.50 14.28 16.42
C GLY A 122 0.43 13.76 17.39
N VAL A 123 0.25 12.43 17.51
CA VAL A 123 -0.76 11.81 18.40
C VAL A 123 -0.17 10.87 19.45
N MET A 124 1.12 10.56 19.36
CA MET A 124 1.84 9.77 20.36
C MET A 124 2.03 10.54 21.68
N PRO A 125 2.02 9.87 22.85
CA PRO A 125 2.32 10.51 24.14
C PRO A 125 3.71 11.16 24.11
N GLN A 126 3.83 12.39 24.61
CA GLN A 126 5.10 13.14 24.57
C GLN A 126 6.19 12.44 25.39
N GLU A 127 5.82 11.84 26.52
CA GLU A 127 6.70 11.07 27.37
C GLU A 127 7.29 9.88 26.60
N LEU A 128 6.43 9.14 25.88
CA LEU A 128 6.87 8.02 25.04
C LEU A 128 7.81 8.49 23.92
N MET A 129 7.50 9.61 23.26
CA MET A 129 8.37 10.17 22.21
C MET A 129 9.73 10.61 22.77
N SER A 130 9.75 11.23 23.96
CA SER A 130 11.00 11.63 24.61
C SER A 130 11.90 10.45 24.98
N VAL A 131 11.28 9.34 25.40
CA VAL A 131 11.99 8.08 25.69
C VAL A 131 12.46 7.41 24.41
N ALA A 132 11.65 7.42 23.34
CA ALA A 132 12.04 6.89 22.04
C ALA A 132 13.25 7.64 21.45
N ASP A 133 13.28 8.98 21.57
CA ASP A 133 14.38 9.82 21.08
C ASP A 133 15.70 9.56 21.85
N THR A 134 15.62 9.12 23.11
CA THR A 134 16.76 8.79 23.97
C THR A 134 17.06 7.29 24.07
N ALA A 135 16.30 6.45 23.37
CA ALA A 135 16.26 4.98 23.57
C ALA A 135 17.56 4.23 23.22
N LYS A 136 18.55 4.86 22.58
CA LYS A 136 19.84 4.21 22.27
C LYS A 136 20.58 3.68 23.52
N THR A 137 20.21 4.14 24.72
CA THR A 137 20.88 3.77 25.98
C THR A 137 20.00 3.03 26.98
N ASN A 138 18.70 2.81 26.72
CA ASN A 138 17.80 2.13 27.68
C ASN A 138 16.56 1.48 27.01
N SER A 139 16.75 0.31 26.37
CA SER A 139 15.66 -0.45 25.71
C SER A 139 14.56 -0.91 26.67
N ALA A 140 14.91 -1.23 27.92
CA ALA A 140 13.96 -1.66 28.94
C ALA A 140 12.95 -0.55 29.30
N ASN A 141 13.40 0.70 29.44
CA ASN A 141 12.52 1.84 29.68
C ASN A 141 11.59 2.09 28.48
N LEU A 142 12.13 2.04 27.25
CA LEU A 142 11.29 2.18 26.05
C LEU A 142 10.18 1.12 26.01
N ARG A 143 10.52 -0.15 26.26
CA ARG A 143 9.54 -1.25 26.31
C ARG A 143 8.44 -0.97 27.34
N GLN A 144 8.81 -0.58 28.56
CA GLN A 144 7.85 -0.29 29.62
C GLN A 144 6.89 0.85 29.22
N GLN A 145 7.41 1.93 28.63
CA GLN A 145 6.60 3.06 28.19
C GLN A 145 5.68 2.70 27.03
N VAL A 146 6.16 1.92 26.07
CA VAL A 146 5.34 1.40 24.97
C VAL A 146 4.20 0.53 25.51
N GLU A 147 4.50 -0.40 26.44
CA GLU A 147 3.47 -1.24 27.06
C GLU A 147 2.42 -0.40 27.80
N GLN A 148 2.85 0.56 28.62
CA GLN A 148 1.91 1.44 29.34
C GLN A 148 1.04 2.24 28.38
N ALA A 149 1.62 2.81 27.32
CA ALA A 149 0.88 3.52 26.29
C ALA A 149 -0.12 2.61 25.56
N TYR A 150 0.26 1.37 25.26
CA TYR A 150 -0.62 0.38 24.64
C TYR A 150 -1.77 -0.05 25.55
N ILE A 151 -1.51 -0.30 26.83
CA ILE A 151 -2.55 -0.61 27.84
C ILE A 151 -3.53 0.57 27.95
N HIS A 152 -3.03 1.80 28.08
CA HIS A 152 -3.87 2.99 28.17
C HIS A 152 -4.72 3.17 26.90
N SER A 153 -4.13 2.95 25.72
CA SER A 153 -4.86 2.98 24.45
C SER A 153 -5.95 1.90 24.41
N THR A 154 -5.67 0.69 24.89
CA THR A 154 -6.67 -0.39 24.98
C THR A 154 -7.82 0.00 25.91
N GLN A 155 -7.52 0.53 27.09
CA GLN A 155 -8.52 0.99 28.05
C GLN A 155 -9.38 2.15 27.50
N PHE A 156 -8.79 3.06 26.72
CA PHE A 156 -9.55 4.12 26.03
C PHE A 156 -10.63 3.52 25.12
N TRP A 157 -10.28 2.51 24.32
CA TRP A 157 -11.24 1.82 23.45
C TRP A 157 -12.27 0.98 24.23
N ASP A 158 -11.94 0.54 25.45
CA ASP A 158 -12.82 -0.25 26.32
C ASP A 158 -13.80 0.61 27.12
N GLY A 159 -13.35 1.80 27.55
CA GLY A 159 -14.11 2.79 28.32
C GLY A 159 -15.13 3.58 27.49
N GLN A 160 -15.07 3.49 26.15
CA GLN A 160 -16.10 3.96 25.22
C GLN A 160 -17.35 3.06 25.35
N SER A 161 -18.01 3.13 26.50
CA SER A 161 -19.02 2.17 26.94
C SER A 161 -20.25 2.07 26.03
N PHE A 162 -20.94 0.94 26.19
CA PHE A 162 -22.14 0.43 25.53
C PHE A 162 -23.32 1.42 25.37
N SER A 163 -23.35 2.55 26.08
CA SER A 163 -24.44 3.53 26.09
C SER A 163 -24.07 4.90 25.49
N ASP A 164 -22.86 5.39 25.77
CA ASP A 164 -22.30 6.60 25.16
C ASP A 164 -21.71 6.32 23.78
N GLY A 165 -21.18 5.11 23.59
CA GLY A 165 -20.86 4.53 22.29
C GLY A 165 -22.07 4.62 21.38
N ILE A 166 -23.28 4.19 21.76
CA ILE A 166 -24.45 4.26 20.87
C ILE A 166 -24.88 5.72 20.55
N LYS A 167 -24.67 6.70 21.44
CA LYS A 167 -25.04 8.11 21.19
C LYS A 167 -23.96 8.92 20.45
N LYS A 168 -22.67 8.59 20.62
CA LYS A 168 -21.51 9.24 19.97
C LYS A 168 -20.91 8.40 18.82
N SER A 169 -21.37 7.16 18.60
CA SER A 169 -20.80 6.15 17.67
C SER A 169 -20.87 6.49 16.21
N ASN A 170 -21.73 7.42 15.77
CA ASN A 170 -21.86 7.67 14.33
C ASN A 170 -20.55 8.14 13.68
N LEU A 171 -19.61 8.68 14.47
CA LEU A 171 -18.28 9.13 14.04
C LEU A 171 -17.15 8.14 14.42
N LEU A 172 -17.22 7.48 15.58
CA LEU A 172 -16.11 6.67 16.13
C LEU A 172 -16.15 5.17 15.75
N THR A 173 -17.28 4.62 15.32
CA THR A 173 -17.35 3.19 14.90
C THR A 173 -16.85 2.96 13.48
N ARG A 174 -16.33 4.00 12.81
CA ARG A 174 -15.91 3.95 11.41
C ARG A 174 -14.40 3.72 11.25
N SER A 175 -13.60 3.92 12.30
CA SER A 175 -12.13 3.79 12.25
C SER A 175 -11.55 2.50 12.84
N SER A 176 -12.31 1.76 13.66
CA SER A 176 -11.89 0.57 14.46
C SER A 176 -10.70 0.82 15.44
N PRO A 177 -10.60 0.07 16.58
CA PRO A 177 -11.21 -1.22 16.87
C PRO A 177 -12.28 -1.19 17.98
N PRO A 178 -13.50 -1.71 17.77
CA PRO A 178 -14.38 -2.05 18.87
C PRO A 178 -13.96 -3.40 19.44
N THR A 179 -13.58 -3.42 20.70
CA THR A 179 -13.25 -4.62 21.48
C THR A 179 -14.46 -5.14 22.27
N ALA A 180 -15.62 -4.48 22.20
CA ALA A 180 -16.80 -4.89 22.95
C ALA A 180 -17.77 -5.75 22.11
N PRO A 181 -18.44 -6.75 22.73
CA PRO A 181 -19.52 -7.51 22.11
C PRO A 181 -20.74 -6.60 21.93
N HIS A 182 -20.99 -6.13 20.72
CA HIS A 182 -22.16 -5.29 20.50
C HIS A 182 -22.99 -5.72 19.29
N PRO A 183 -24.30 -5.42 19.33
CA PRO A 183 -25.35 -6.24 18.80
C PRO A 183 -25.51 -5.86 17.33
N ARG A 184 -25.98 -6.80 16.53
CA ARG A 184 -26.75 -6.56 15.30
C ARG A 184 -26.46 -5.23 14.57
N SER A 185 -25.65 -5.36 13.52
CA SER A 185 -25.48 -4.44 12.38
C SER A 185 -24.93 -3.05 12.70
N TYR A 186 -23.66 -2.84 12.33
CA TYR A 186 -23.22 -1.53 11.84
C TYR A 186 -24.28 -0.99 10.87
N PRO A 187 -24.66 0.30 10.93
CA PRO A 187 -25.56 0.86 9.94
C PRO A 187 -24.97 0.56 8.57
N LYS A 188 -25.76 -0.10 7.71
CA LYS A 188 -25.31 -0.44 6.35
C LYS A 188 -24.92 0.85 5.65
N ILE A 189 -23.62 1.01 5.41
CA ILE A 189 -23.11 2.08 4.57
C ILE A 189 -23.68 1.82 3.17
N PRO A 190 -24.45 2.76 2.59
CA PRO A 190 -24.89 2.60 1.22
C PRO A 190 -23.63 2.58 0.34
N ILE A 191 -23.48 1.52 -0.46
CA ILE A 191 -22.32 1.39 -1.37
C ILE A 191 -22.26 2.61 -2.29
N TYR A 192 -23.41 2.96 -2.87
CA TYR A 192 -23.55 4.08 -3.78
C TYR A 192 -24.11 5.31 -3.06
N PHE A 193 -23.53 6.47 -3.36
CA PHE A 193 -23.99 7.73 -2.80
C PHE A 193 -25.30 8.20 -3.46
N ASP A 194 -25.42 8.01 -4.78
CA ASP A 194 -26.60 8.34 -5.58
C ASP A 194 -26.84 7.34 -6.74
N GLU A 195 -27.87 7.58 -7.56
CA GLU A 195 -28.19 6.73 -8.71
C GLU A 195 -27.18 6.85 -9.86
N THR A 196 -26.42 7.94 -9.96
CA THR A 196 -25.39 8.12 -10.98
C THR A 196 -24.19 7.21 -10.69
N GLU A 197 -23.69 7.21 -9.44
CA GLU A 197 -22.65 6.28 -9.00
C GLU A 197 -23.07 4.82 -9.23
N LYS A 198 -24.33 4.50 -8.91
CA LYS A 198 -24.90 3.15 -9.11
C LYS A 198 -24.94 2.74 -10.58
N LYS A 199 -25.32 3.66 -11.48
CA LYS A 199 -25.33 3.41 -12.93
C LYS A 199 -23.91 3.18 -13.46
N VAL A 200 -22.95 4.02 -13.08
CA VAL A 200 -21.54 3.88 -13.46
C VAL A 200 -20.97 2.55 -12.95
N GLY A 201 -21.17 2.25 -11.66
CA GLY A 201 -20.72 1.01 -11.04
C GLY A 201 -21.30 -0.23 -11.73
N LYS A 202 -22.57 -0.19 -12.15
CA LYS A 202 -23.21 -1.27 -12.91
C LYS A 202 -22.54 -1.50 -14.27
N VAL A 203 -22.31 -0.45 -15.05
CA VAL A 203 -21.69 -0.61 -16.39
C VAL A 203 -20.21 -1.00 -16.30
N LEU A 204 -19.48 -0.50 -15.30
CA LEU A 204 -18.10 -0.94 -15.03
C LEU A 204 -18.05 -2.41 -14.61
N SER A 205 -18.96 -2.85 -13.74
CA SER A 205 -19.06 -4.26 -13.35
C SER A 205 -19.29 -5.19 -14.55
N GLN A 206 -20.07 -4.74 -15.54
CA GLN A 206 -20.30 -5.48 -16.79
C GLN A 206 -19.04 -5.55 -17.65
N ASP A 207 -18.34 -4.43 -17.83
CA ASP A 207 -17.10 -4.39 -18.60
C ASP A 207 -15.99 -5.22 -17.91
N ILE A 208 -15.88 -5.15 -16.58
CA ILE A 208 -14.95 -5.97 -15.78
C ILE A 208 -15.25 -7.46 -15.96
N THR A 209 -16.52 -7.85 -15.81
CA THR A 209 -16.95 -9.25 -16.03
C THR A 209 -16.60 -9.71 -17.44
N THR A 210 -16.88 -8.87 -18.45
CA THR A 210 -16.58 -9.16 -19.85
C THR A 210 -15.08 -9.35 -20.06
N ARG A 211 -14.26 -8.40 -19.60
CA ARG A 211 -12.80 -8.45 -19.75
C ARG A 211 -12.20 -9.67 -19.06
N LEU A 212 -12.53 -9.90 -17.80
CA LEU A 212 -11.97 -11.01 -17.02
C LEU A 212 -12.42 -12.38 -17.58
N SER A 213 -13.60 -12.47 -18.22
CA SER A 213 -14.06 -13.72 -18.83
C SER A 213 -13.18 -14.21 -20.00
N LEU A 214 -12.38 -13.32 -20.60
CA LEU A 214 -11.47 -13.65 -21.70
C LEU A 214 -10.24 -14.44 -21.23
N ASN A 215 -9.93 -14.43 -19.94
CA ASN A 215 -8.77 -15.09 -19.35
C ASN A 215 -9.19 -16.29 -18.46
N PRO A 216 -8.50 -17.44 -18.49
CA PRO A 216 -8.81 -18.58 -17.64
C PRO A 216 -8.91 -18.26 -16.14
N VAL A 217 -7.95 -17.50 -15.60
CA VAL A 217 -7.91 -17.11 -14.18
C VAL A 217 -9.04 -16.14 -13.85
N GLY A 218 -9.33 -15.22 -14.76
CA GLY A 218 -10.49 -14.33 -14.62
C GLY A 218 -11.81 -15.11 -14.60
N ARG A 219 -11.99 -16.12 -15.45
CA ARG A 219 -13.17 -17.02 -15.40
C ARG A 219 -13.24 -17.80 -14.09
N GLU A 220 -12.11 -18.31 -13.60
CA GLU A 220 -12.01 -19.00 -12.32
C GLU A 220 -12.49 -18.08 -11.18
N LEU A 221 -11.97 -16.87 -11.09
CA LEU A 221 -12.33 -15.89 -10.07
C LEU A 221 -13.81 -15.48 -10.16
N LEU A 222 -14.29 -15.14 -11.36
CA LEU A 222 -15.70 -14.78 -11.59
C LEU A 222 -16.66 -15.90 -11.17
N SER A 223 -16.27 -17.17 -11.33
CA SER A 223 -17.08 -18.32 -10.90
C SER A 223 -17.36 -18.31 -9.39
N LYS A 224 -16.44 -17.76 -8.58
CA LYS A 224 -16.59 -17.63 -7.12
C LYS A 224 -17.61 -16.56 -6.71
N PHE A 225 -17.98 -15.68 -7.63
CA PHE A 225 -18.97 -14.62 -7.43
C PHE A 225 -20.37 -14.99 -7.92
N LYS A 226 -20.59 -16.22 -8.39
CA LYS A 226 -21.92 -16.69 -8.76
C LYS A 226 -22.87 -16.71 -7.55
N ASP A 227 -24.08 -16.20 -7.73
CA ASP A 227 -25.18 -16.31 -6.77
C ASP A 227 -25.89 -17.67 -6.89
N ARG A 228 -26.94 -17.87 -6.08
CA ARG A 228 -27.75 -19.11 -6.11
C ARG A 228 -28.42 -19.41 -7.47
N PHE A 229 -28.47 -18.43 -8.37
CA PHE A 229 -29.02 -18.55 -9.71
C PHE A 229 -27.93 -18.64 -10.79
N GLY A 230 -26.66 -18.78 -10.38
CA GLY A 230 -25.51 -18.83 -11.28
C GLY A 230 -25.11 -17.48 -11.88
N ARG A 231 -25.72 -16.37 -11.44
CA ARG A 231 -25.42 -15.03 -11.96
C ARG A 231 -24.20 -14.47 -11.24
N ILE A 232 -23.26 -13.89 -11.98
CA ILE A 232 -22.08 -13.24 -11.41
C ILE A 232 -22.53 -11.99 -10.65
N LYS A 233 -22.22 -11.93 -9.35
CA LYS A 233 -22.49 -10.78 -8.49
C LYS A 233 -21.18 -10.32 -7.85
N LEU A 234 -20.51 -9.40 -8.54
CA LEU A 234 -19.32 -8.70 -8.03
C LEU A 234 -19.67 -7.78 -6.84
N PRO A 235 -18.68 -7.41 -6.00
CA PRO A 235 -18.83 -6.28 -5.08
C PRO A 235 -19.25 -5.02 -5.86
N GLY A 236 -19.88 -4.07 -5.17
CA GLY A 236 -20.26 -2.82 -5.84
C GLY A 236 -19.03 -2.04 -6.28
N VAL A 237 -19.02 -1.54 -7.51
CA VAL A 237 -17.89 -0.80 -8.08
C VAL A 237 -18.10 0.70 -7.93
N LEU A 238 -17.15 1.41 -7.34
CA LEU A 238 -17.17 2.85 -7.12
C LEU A 238 -16.03 3.50 -7.88
N VAL A 239 -16.26 4.70 -8.43
CA VAL A 239 -15.22 5.55 -9.01
C VAL A 239 -15.07 6.76 -8.11
N THR A 240 -13.90 6.92 -7.53
CA THR A 240 -13.59 8.06 -6.67
C THR A 240 -12.09 8.22 -6.55
N TRP A 241 -11.64 9.35 -6.02
CA TRP A 241 -10.22 9.59 -5.82
C TRP A 241 -9.74 8.84 -4.57
N ILE A 242 -8.66 8.08 -4.71
CA ILE A 242 -7.95 7.42 -3.61
C ILE A 242 -6.46 7.73 -3.75
N ASP A 243 -5.63 7.23 -2.83
CA ASP A 243 -4.17 7.37 -2.90
C ASP A 243 -3.67 7.14 -4.36
N PRO A 244 -2.92 8.09 -4.94
CA PRO A 244 -2.49 8.03 -6.33
C PRO A 244 -1.56 6.84 -6.65
N ARG A 245 -1.04 6.14 -5.64
CA ARG A 245 -0.27 4.91 -5.83
C ARG A 245 -1.15 3.69 -6.14
N ALA A 246 -2.43 3.72 -5.75
CA ALA A 246 -3.36 2.61 -5.95
C ALA A 246 -4.26 2.84 -7.18
N GLY A 247 -4.27 1.88 -8.12
CA GLY A 247 -5.20 1.91 -9.27
C GLY A 247 -6.63 1.48 -8.91
N ALA A 248 -6.76 0.57 -7.95
CA ALA A 248 -8.01 0.14 -7.34
C ALA A 248 -7.73 -0.36 -5.91
N ILE A 249 -8.75 -0.41 -5.06
CA ILE A 249 -8.71 -1.00 -3.70
C ILE A 249 -10.03 -1.73 -3.46
N TYR A 250 -9.98 -2.95 -2.94
CA TYR A 250 -11.14 -3.59 -2.32
C TYR A 250 -11.27 -3.18 -0.85
N ASN A 251 -12.46 -2.73 -0.48
CA ASN A 251 -12.76 -2.36 0.90
C ASN A 251 -13.71 -3.38 1.54
N SER A 252 -13.22 -4.06 2.59
CA SER A 252 -13.96 -5.09 3.31
C SER A 252 -15.10 -4.56 4.19
N GLN A 253 -15.08 -3.27 4.56
CA GLN A 253 -16.14 -2.64 5.36
C GLN A 253 -17.34 -2.25 4.49
N SER A 254 -17.10 -1.55 3.38
CA SER A 254 -18.14 -1.16 2.42
C SER A 254 -18.50 -2.28 1.43
N LYS A 255 -17.72 -3.38 1.40
CA LYS A 255 -17.86 -4.50 0.44
C LYS A 255 -17.89 -4.00 -1.01
N SER A 256 -17.01 -3.06 -1.32
CA SER A 256 -16.95 -2.39 -2.62
C SER A 256 -15.55 -2.42 -3.22
N LEU A 257 -15.49 -2.57 -4.54
CA LEU A 257 -14.29 -2.30 -5.32
C LEU A 257 -14.25 -0.80 -5.62
N ILE A 258 -13.24 -0.10 -5.13
CA ILE A 258 -13.02 1.32 -5.39
C ILE A 258 -11.97 1.43 -6.50
N VAL A 259 -12.32 2.10 -7.59
CA VAL A 259 -11.46 2.34 -8.74
C VAL A 259 -10.99 3.79 -8.71
N ASN A 260 -9.69 4.01 -8.83
CA ASN A 260 -9.12 5.34 -8.72
C ASN A 260 -9.53 6.23 -9.90
N GLN A 261 -10.21 7.33 -9.59
CA GLN A 261 -10.60 8.35 -10.55
C GLN A 261 -9.41 8.91 -11.32
N GLN A 262 -8.26 9.14 -10.66
CA GLN A 262 -7.08 9.71 -11.35
C GLN A 262 -6.57 8.77 -12.44
N TYR A 263 -6.53 7.46 -12.17
CA TYR A 263 -6.13 6.45 -13.15
C TYR A 263 -7.07 6.39 -14.36
N ILE A 264 -8.38 6.55 -14.12
CA ILE A 264 -9.35 6.67 -15.20
C ILE A 264 -9.04 7.91 -16.03
N LEU A 265 -8.82 9.06 -15.38
CA LEU A 265 -8.53 10.31 -16.05
C LEU A 265 -7.26 10.22 -16.89
N ASP A 266 -6.14 9.76 -16.33
CA ASP A 266 -4.87 9.65 -17.05
C ASP A 266 -5.00 8.77 -18.30
N GLY A 267 -5.69 7.63 -18.19
CA GLY A 267 -5.95 6.73 -19.32
C GLY A 267 -6.99 7.22 -20.33
N LEU A 268 -7.82 8.20 -19.95
CA LEU A 268 -8.72 8.89 -20.88
C LEU A 268 -8.00 10.05 -21.58
N LEU A 269 -7.21 10.84 -20.86
CA LEU A 269 -6.50 12.01 -21.37
C LEU A 269 -5.48 11.66 -22.43
N SER A 270 -4.89 10.46 -22.38
CA SER A 270 -3.98 9.96 -23.41
C SER A 270 -4.60 9.90 -24.81
N ASP A 271 -5.93 9.79 -24.92
CA ASP A 271 -6.64 9.77 -26.22
C ASP A 271 -6.83 11.14 -26.85
N PHE A 272 -6.79 12.19 -26.04
CA PHE A 272 -7.05 13.53 -26.53
C PHE A 272 -5.77 14.11 -27.14
N PRO A 273 -5.90 14.92 -28.21
CA PRO A 273 -4.78 15.70 -28.72
C PRO A 273 -4.12 16.49 -27.60
N GLU A 274 -2.79 16.60 -27.61
CA GLU A 274 -2.02 17.22 -26.52
C GLU A 274 -2.55 18.61 -26.12
N LYS A 275 -2.88 19.44 -27.12
CA LYS A 275 -3.47 20.77 -26.96
C LYS A 275 -4.81 20.80 -26.20
N ASP A 276 -5.53 19.68 -26.15
CA ASP A 276 -6.86 19.57 -25.53
C ASP A 276 -6.81 18.87 -24.16
N ARG A 277 -5.67 18.27 -23.78
CA ARG A 277 -5.55 17.45 -22.57
C ARG A 277 -5.82 18.24 -21.30
N ASP A 278 -5.26 19.44 -21.15
CA ASP A 278 -5.46 20.25 -19.95
C ASP A 278 -6.92 20.66 -19.76
N LYS A 279 -7.56 21.09 -20.85
CA LYS A 279 -8.98 21.45 -20.84
C LYS A 279 -9.86 20.25 -20.50
N MET A 280 -9.59 19.09 -21.10
CA MET A 280 -10.32 17.86 -20.80
C MET A 280 -10.04 17.36 -19.38
N GLY A 281 -8.82 17.54 -18.87
CA GLY A 281 -8.43 17.22 -17.50
C GLY A 281 -9.21 18.05 -16.49
N GLN A 282 -9.31 19.36 -16.71
CA GLN A 282 -10.14 20.25 -15.89
C GLN A 282 -11.63 19.88 -15.96
N GLN A 283 -12.13 19.52 -17.15
CA GLN A 283 -13.54 19.15 -17.32
C GLN A 283 -13.87 17.81 -16.67
N LEU A 284 -13.06 16.78 -16.89
CA LEU A 284 -13.31 15.42 -16.41
C LEU A 284 -12.82 15.23 -14.97
N GLY A 285 -12.02 16.15 -14.41
CA GLY A 285 -11.64 16.16 -13.00
C GLY A 285 -12.84 16.23 -12.05
N ASP A 286 -13.98 16.75 -12.52
CA ASP A 286 -15.26 16.70 -11.81
C ASP A 286 -15.86 15.28 -11.84
N PRO A 287 -16.08 14.61 -10.67
CA PRO A 287 -16.61 13.26 -10.61
C PRO A 287 -17.94 13.08 -11.33
N LYS A 288 -18.84 14.08 -11.33
CA LYS A 288 -20.14 14.00 -12.02
C LYS A 288 -19.95 14.04 -13.53
N LYS A 289 -19.07 14.90 -14.03
CA LYS A 289 -18.76 14.99 -15.47
C LYS A 289 -18.02 13.75 -15.96
N LEU A 290 -17.12 13.18 -15.15
CA LEU A 290 -16.49 11.91 -15.45
C LEU A 290 -17.53 10.77 -15.51
N ALA A 291 -18.41 10.69 -14.51
CA ALA A 291 -19.48 9.70 -14.49
C ALA A 291 -20.36 9.76 -15.75
N ASP A 292 -20.81 10.96 -16.13
CA ASP A 292 -21.58 11.19 -17.35
C ASP A 292 -20.79 10.79 -18.61
N TYR A 293 -19.50 11.11 -18.66
CA TYR A 293 -18.62 10.72 -19.76
C TYR A 293 -18.51 9.20 -19.88
N LEU A 294 -18.27 8.50 -18.77
CA LEU A 294 -18.14 7.03 -18.75
C LEU A 294 -19.45 6.32 -19.16
N LEU A 295 -20.61 6.89 -18.82
CA LEU A 295 -21.91 6.37 -19.24
C LEU A 295 -22.15 6.54 -20.74
N LYS A 296 -21.73 7.68 -21.32
CA LYS A 296 -21.90 8.00 -22.75
C LYS A 296 -20.85 7.36 -23.66
N ASN A 297 -19.69 6.96 -23.13
CA ASN A 297 -18.55 6.49 -23.91
C ASN A 297 -18.15 5.04 -23.56
N PRO A 298 -18.91 4.02 -24.00
CA PRO A 298 -18.65 2.62 -23.65
C PRO A 298 -17.28 2.10 -24.11
N LYS A 299 -16.76 2.57 -25.25
CA LYS A 299 -15.42 2.18 -25.74
C LYS A 299 -14.31 2.65 -24.81
N ALA A 300 -14.39 3.90 -24.34
CA ALA A 300 -13.42 4.48 -23.43
C ALA A 300 -13.44 3.76 -22.08
N ARG A 301 -14.64 3.46 -21.57
CA ARG A 301 -14.84 2.69 -20.33
C ARG A 301 -14.27 1.26 -20.43
N ALA A 302 -14.56 0.53 -21.51
CA ALA A 302 -14.04 -0.83 -21.72
C ALA A 302 -12.50 -0.85 -21.90
N ARG A 303 -11.93 0.18 -22.55
CA ARG A 303 -10.47 0.32 -22.65
C ARG A 303 -9.83 0.59 -21.29
N PHE A 304 -10.41 1.49 -20.49
CA PHE A 304 -9.95 1.71 -19.12
C PHE A 304 -9.88 0.40 -18.33
N VAL A 305 -10.96 -0.40 -18.37
CA VAL A 305 -10.99 -1.72 -17.71
C VAL A 305 -9.91 -2.64 -18.28
N THR A 306 -9.65 -2.61 -19.58
CA THR A 306 -8.60 -3.42 -20.22
C THR A 306 -7.20 -3.01 -19.77
N GLN A 307 -6.93 -1.72 -19.60
CA GLN A 307 -5.64 -1.19 -19.15
C GLN A 307 -5.40 -1.43 -17.66
N ASN A 308 -6.48 -1.64 -16.88
CA ASN A 308 -6.44 -1.80 -15.42
C ASN A 308 -6.98 -3.16 -14.96
N ASP A 309 -7.01 -4.15 -15.85
CA ASP A 309 -7.60 -5.45 -15.55
C ASP A 309 -6.79 -6.22 -14.49
N VAL A 310 -5.47 -6.09 -14.49
CA VAL A 310 -4.58 -6.70 -13.50
C VAL A 310 -4.85 -6.22 -12.06
N PRO A 311 -4.80 -4.91 -11.74
CA PRO A 311 -5.12 -4.46 -10.38
C PRO A 311 -6.57 -4.74 -10.01
N ILE A 312 -7.52 -4.64 -10.95
CA ILE A 312 -8.92 -5.02 -10.69
C ILE A 312 -9.04 -6.50 -10.29
N LEU A 313 -8.31 -7.40 -10.95
CA LEU A 313 -8.28 -8.82 -10.60
C LEU A 313 -7.64 -9.06 -9.23
N HIS A 314 -6.55 -8.36 -8.90
CA HIS A 314 -5.92 -8.39 -7.58
C HIS A 314 -6.95 -8.04 -6.49
N GLU A 315 -7.61 -6.90 -6.62
CA GLU A 315 -8.61 -6.45 -5.65
C GLU A 315 -9.85 -7.35 -5.58
N LEU A 316 -10.29 -7.91 -6.71
CA LEU A 316 -11.37 -8.91 -6.71
C LEU A 316 -10.96 -10.22 -6.04
N THR A 317 -9.65 -10.53 -5.96
CA THR A 317 -9.16 -11.65 -5.17
C THR A 317 -9.34 -11.36 -3.68
N HIS A 318 -9.04 -10.15 -3.21
CA HIS A 318 -9.36 -9.73 -1.83
C HIS A 318 -10.86 -9.77 -1.54
N ALA A 319 -11.69 -9.34 -2.50
CA ALA A 319 -13.15 -9.46 -2.38
C ALA A 319 -13.62 -10.91 -2.23
N TRP A 320 -12.96 -11.85 -2.93
CA TRP A 320 -13.24 -13.26 -2.80
C TRP A 320 -12.74 -13.84 -1.48
N GLN A 321 -11.55 -13.44 -1.01
CA GLN A 321 -10.99 -13.83 0.29
C GLN A 321 -11.92 -13.43 1.44
N ASP A 322 -12.39 -12.19 1.42
CA ASP A 322 -13.36 -11.66 2.39
C ASP A 322 -14.75 -12.31 2.26
N LYS A 323 -15.14 -12.77 1.07
CA LYS A 323 -16.38 -13.55 0.88
C LYS A 323 -16.24 -14.99 1.38
N ARG A 324 -15.09 -15.65 1.17
CA ARG A 324 -14.89 -17.09 1.45
C ARG A 324 -14.59 -17.36 2.92
N GLY A 325 -13.89 -16.45 3.58
CA GLY A 325 -13.40 -16.61 4.94
C GLY A 325 -14.10 -15.69 5.94
N HIS A 326 -13.79 -15.89 7.21
CA HIS A 326 -14.23 -15.00 8.29
C HIS A 326 -13.09 -14.11 8.82
N LEU A 327 -11.86 -14.23 8.30
CA LEU A 327 -10.69 -13.52 8.83
C LEU A 327 -10.92 -12.00 8.92
N PHE A 328 -11.21 -11.35 7.79
CA PHE A 328 -11.48 -9.90 7.75
C PHE A 328 -12.71 -9.50 8.56
N LEU A 329 -13.72 -10.38 8.67
CA LEU A 329 -14.88 -10.13 9.53
C LEU A 329 -14.46 -10.10 11.01
N GLU A 330 -13.63 -11.03 11.45
CA GLU A 330 -13.16 -11.10 12.83
C GLU A 330 -12.16 -9.99 13.17
N MET A 331 -11.34 -9.55 12.21
CA MET A 331 -10.51 -8.33 12.33
C MET A 331 -11.39 -7.07 12.49
N ASN A 332 -12.42 -6.92 11.65
CA ASN A 332 -13.39 -5.81 11.75
C ASN A 332 -14.22 -5.84 13.05
N ARG A 333 -14.34 -7.00 13.71
CA ARG A 333 -14.97 -7.17 15.03
C ARG A 333 -13.99 -6.94 16.20
N GLY A 334 -12.72 -6.65 15.92
CA GLY A 334 -11.67 -6.54 16.93
C GLY A 334 -11.28 -7.87 17.59
N HIS A 335 -11.82 -9.00 17.12
CA HIS A 335 -11.52 -10.34 17.63
C HIS A 335 -10.13 -10.83 17.18
N LEU A 336 -9.59 -10.26 16.11
CA LEU A 336 -8.21 -10.41 15.65
C LEU A 336 -7.51 -9.04 15.58
N PRO A 337 -6.17 -8.98 15.56
CA PRO A 337 -5.42 -7.75 15.31
C PRO A 337 -5.83 -7.16 13.95
N GLY A 338 -5.91 -5.84 13.86
CA GLY A 338 -6.30 -5.12 12.64
C GLY A 338 -5.15 -4.99 11.66
N VAL A 339 -4.73 -6.11 11.06
CA VAL A 339 -3.58 -6.19 10.14
C VAL A 339 -4.01 -6.60 8.74
N ASP A 340 -3.24 -6.19 7.74
CA ASP A 340 -3.29 -6.70 6.37
C ASP A 340 -2.45 -7.98 6.30
N PRO A 341 -3.08 -9.17 6.16
CA PRO A 341 -2.35 -10.43 6.19
C PRO A 341 -1.52 -10.61 4.91
N LEU A 342 -0.20 -10.70 5.05
CA LEU A 342 0.72 -10.86 3.92
C LEU A 342 0.42 -12.11 3.09
N GLU A 343 -0.01 -13.21 3.71
CA GLU A 343 -0.42 -14.42 2.99
C GLU A 343 -1.65 -14.18 2.09
N SER A 344 -2.53 -13.24 2.45
CA SER A 344 -3.65 -12.84 1.59
C SER A 344 -3.16 -12.04 0.38
N GLU A 345 -2.18 -11.16 0.58
CA GLU A 345 -1.50 -10.45 -0.51
C GLU A 345 -0.76 -11.41 -1.45
N TYR A 346 -0.04 -12.40 -0.89
CA TYR A 346 0.66 -13.42 -1.70
C TYR A 346 -0.31 -14.18 -2.61
N GLU A 347 -1.50 -14.55 -2.11
CA GLU A 347 -2.55 -15.20 -2.92
C GLU A 347 -3.10 -14.26 -4.01
N ALA A 348 -3.27 -12.96 -3.71
CA ALA A 348 -3.73 -11.96 -4.69
C ALA A 348 -2.68 -11.73 -5.80
N PHE A 349 -1.42 -11.52 -5.42
CA PHE A 349 -0.31 -11.40 -6.37
C PHE A 349 -0.09 -12.69 -7.17
N LEU A 350 -0.28 -13.87 -6.57
CA LEU A 350 -0.23 -15.13 -7.29
C LEU A 350 -1.30 -15.19 -8.39
N ASN A 351 -2.56 -14.86 -8.07
CA ASN A 351 -3.61 -14.83 -9.09
C ASN A 351 -3.37 -13.77 -10.16
N GLN A 352 -2.83 -12.61 -9.81
CA GLN A 352 -2.35 -11.62 -10.76
C GLN A 352 -1.24 -12.20 -11.67
N SER A 353 -0.24 -12.88 -11.11
CA SER A 353 0.83 -13.54 -11.86
C SER A 353 0.31 -14.61 -12.81
N ARG A 354 -0.64 -15.45 -12.36
CA ARG A 354 -1.34 -16.43 -13.22
C ARG A 354 -2.11 -15.74 -14.33
N TYR A 355 -2.78 -14.62 -14.05
CA TYR A 355 -3.52 -13.86 -15.05
C TYR A 355 -2.59 -13.29 -16.14
N ILE A 356 -1.47 -12.69 -15.75
CA ILE A 356 -0.42 -12.20 -16.66
C ILE A 356 0.17 -13.35 -17.47
N HIS A 357 0.42 -14.50 -16.84
CA HIS A 357 0.90 -15.70 -17.53
C HIS A 357 0.02 -16.06 -18.74
N TYR A 358 -1.30 -16.20 -18.54
CA TYR A 358 -2.19 -16.54 -19.65
C TYR A 358 -2.33 -15.42 -20.69
N GLN A 359 -2.14 -14.15 -20.31
CA GLN A 359 -2.03 -13.07 -21.30
C GLN A 359 -0.76 -13.23 -22.12
N LEU A 360 0.38 -13.50 -21.49
CA LEU A 360 1.69 -13.68 -22.12
C LEU A 360 1.66 -14.84 -23.12
N MET A 361 1.07 -15.97 -22.73
CA MET A 361 0.91 -17.14 -23.59
C MET A 361 0.04 -16.85 -24.82
N LYS A 362 -0.91 -15.92 -24.72
CA LYS A 362 -1.78 -15.52 -25.82
C LYS A 362 -1.13 -14.48 -26.72
N ASP A 363 -0.57 -13.43 -26.14
CA ASP A 363 0.00 -12.28 -26.85
C ASP A 363 1.10 -11.62 -26.01
N ALA A 364 2.35 -12.04 -26.25
CA ALA A 364 3.50 -11.52 -25.56
C ALA A 364 3.81 -10.05 -25.86
N GLU A 365 3.44 -9.53 -27.04
CA GLU A 365 3.70 -8.13 -27.38
C GLU A 365 2.84 -7.20 -26.52
N SER A 366 1.57 -7.56 -26.30
CA SER A 366 0.68 -6.81 -25.41
C SER A 366 1.11 -6.81 -23.94
N VAL A 367 1.89 -7.80 -23.51
CA VAL A 367 2.31 -7.99 -22.12
C VAL A 367 3.73 -7.50 -21.85
N ALA A 368 4.58 -7.35 -22.86
CA ALA A 368 5.98 -6.92 -22.70
C ALA A 368 6.13 -5.58 -21.96
N TRP A 369 5.10 -4.74 -21.95
CA TRP A 369 5.12 -3.44 -21.26
C TRP A 369 4.20 -3.39 -20.05
N ASN A 370 3.67 -4.54 -19.63
CA ASN A 370 2.85 -4.63 -18.44
C ASN A 370 3.73 -4.38 -17.20
N ARG A 371 3.36 -3.38 -16.39
CA ARG A 371 4.12 -3.00 -15.18
C ARG A 371 4.28 -4.12 -14.15
N TYR A 372 3.45 -5.17 -14.24
CA TYR A 372 3.46 -6.32 -13.33
C TYR A 372 4.22 -7.53 -13.89
N LEU A 373 4.81 -7.40 -15.09
CA LEU A 373 5.60 -8.48 -15.70
C LEU A 373 6.82 -8.86 -14.84
N SER A 374 7.47 -7.88 -14.19
CA SER A 374 8.60 -8.12 -13.28
C SER A 374 8.18 -8.97 -12.07
N THR A 375 7.04 -8.66 -11.44
CA THR A 375 6.47 -9.47 -10.35
C THR A 375 6.14 -10.88 -10.82
N TYR A 376 5.53 -11.03 -12.00
CA TYR A 376 5.30 -12.36 -12.56
C TYR A 376 6.61 -13.15 -12.75
N LEU A 377 7.63 -12.52 -13.32
CA LEU A 377 8.92 -13.18 -13.58
C LEU A 377 9.66 -13.54 -12.28
N SER A 378 9.57 -12.73 -11.22
CA SER A 378 10.17 -13.06 -9.93
C SER A 378 9.55 -14.33 -9.36
N PHE A 379 8.21 -14.44 -9.38
CA PHE A 379 7.51 -15.66 -9.00
C PHE A 379 7.91 -16.87 -9.83
N MET A 380 8.18 -16.72 -11.13
CA MET A 380 8.58 -17.86 -11.97
C MET A 380 10.01 -18.31 -11.69
N VAL A 381 10.92 -17.38 -11.41
CA VAL A 381 12.30 -17.70 -11.05
C VAL A 381 12.35 -18.49 -9.76
N ASP A 382 11.76 -17.94 -8.70
CA ASP A 382 11.70 -18.53 -7.38
C ASP A 382 10.46 -18.01 -6.64
N PHE A 383 9.64 -18.94 -6.15
CA PHE A 383 8.37 -18.59 -5.51
C PHE A 383 8.62 -17.82 -4.21
N ASP A 384 9.61 -18.26 -3.43
CA ASP A 384 9.91 -17.67 -2.13
C ASP A 384 10.47 -16.25 -2.32
N LEU A 385 11.33 -16.07 -3.33
CA LEU A 385 11.83 -14.74 -3.73
C LEU A 385 10.67 -13.79 -4.11
N GLY A 386 9.67 -14.30 -4.85
CA GLY A 386 8.46 -13.56 -5.19
C GLY A 386 7.69 -13.11 -3.94
N THR A 387 7.45 -14.02 -2.99
CA THR A 387 6.76 -13.69 -1.74
C THR A 387 7.56 -12.75 -0.84
N GLU A 388 8.88 -12.91 -0.77
CA GLU A 388 9.78 -12.05 0.02
C GLU A 388 9.83 -10.63 -0.53
N SER A 389 9.82 -10.46 -1.86
CA SER A 389 9.75 -9.13 -2.47
C SER A 389 8.46 -8.39 -2.10
N ILE A 390 7.34 -9.11 -2.04
CA ILE A 390 6.06 -8.56 -1.57
C ILE A 390 6.15 -8.24 -0.07
N HIS A 391 6.69 -9.16 0.73
CA HIS A 391 6.91 -8.95 2.17
C HIS A 391 7.68 -7.66 2.43
N GLN A 392 8.83 -7.47 1.77
CA GLN A 392 9.68 -6.30 1.96
C GLN A 392 8.99 -5.00 1.55
N THR A 393 8.25 -5.03 0.44
CA THR A 393 7.48 -3.87 -0.02
C THR A 393 6.45 -3.45 1.04
N TYR A 394 5.65 -4.41 1.52
CA TYR A 394 4.58 -4.11 2.49
C TYR A 394 5.13 -3.78 3.87
N SER A 395 6.17 -4.47 4.34
CA SER A 395 6.82 -4.17 5.61
C SER A 395 7.52 -2.81 5.61
N ARG A 396 8.00 -2.31 4.47
CA ARG A 396 8.58 -0.96 4.34
C ARG A 396 7.49 0.12 4.26
N ASP A 397 6.50 -0.10 3.41
CA ASP A 397 5.52 0.91 3.05
C ASP A 397 4.39 1.01 4.11
N TRP A 398 4.04 -0.12 4.76
CA TRP A 398 3.01 -0.25 5.80
C TRP A 398 3.46 -1.13 7.01
N PRO A 399 4.56 -0.77 7.71
CA PRO A 399 5.12 -1.55 8.83
C PRO A 399 4.16 -1.75 10.02
N GLU A 400 3.19 -0.85 10.20
CA GLU A 400 2.15 -0.94 11.22
C GLU A 400 0.96 -1.83 10.82
N GLY A 401 0.69 -1.93 9.51
CA GLY A 401 -0.50 -2.58 8.96
C GLY A 401 -0.23 -3.99 8.47
N ALA A 402 0.92 -4.25 7.84
CA ALA A 402 1.20 -5.54 7.23
C ALA A 402 1.79 -6.56 8.23
N ALA A 403 1.22 -7.76 8.27
CA ALA A 403 1.70 -8.84 9.13
C ALA A 403 1.51 -10.22 8.51
N THR A 404 2.43 -11.15 8.78
CA THR A 404 2.20 -12.57 8.46
C THR A 404 1.15 -13.16 9.41
N PHE A 405 0.58 -14.32 9.08
CA PHE A 405 -0.27 -15.08 10.01
C PHE A 405 0.50 -15.46 11.28
N ALA A 406 1.80 -15.76 11.18
CA ALA A 406 2.63 -16.04 12.34
C ALA A 406 2.74 -14.81 13.25
N THR A 407 2.99 -13.64 12.68
CA THR A 407 3.05 -12.39 13.44
C THR A 407 1.67 -12.02 14.02
N THR A 408 0.59 -12.28 13.28
CA THR A 408 -0.79 -12.07 13.74
C THR A 408 -1.12 -12.94 14.96
N ASP A 409 -0.66 -14.19 14.98
CA ASP A 409 -0.84 -15.12 16.10
C ASP A 409 -0.06 -14.65 17.36
N SER A 410 1.16 -14.13 17.17
CA SER A 410 1.95 -13.51 18.24
C SER A 410 1.26 -12.27 18.81
N LEU A 411 0.82 -11.35 17.95
CA LEU A 411 0.06 -10.15 18.34
C LEU A 411 -1.21 -10.54 19.11
N GLN A 412 -1.94 -11.56 18.64
CA GLN A 412 -3.14 -12.05 19.31
C GLN A 412 -2.85 -12.64 20.69
N THR A 413 -1.71 -13.33 20.85
CA THR A 413 -1.26 -13.86 22.14
C THR A 413 -0.95 -12.73 23.13
N GLU A 414 -0.28 -11.67 22.67
CA GLU A 414 0.00 -10.48 23.47
C GLU A 414 -1.27 -9.73 23.87
N ARG A 415 -2.21 -9.54 22.93
CA ARG A 415 -3.54 -8.97 23.18
C ARG A 415 -4.29 -9.72 24.26
N LEU A 416 -4.27 -11.06 24.22
CA LEU A 416 -4.85 -11.91 25.26
C LEU A 416 -4.14 -11.71 26.61
N GLY A 417 -2.81 -11.55 26.61
CA GLY A 417 -2.02 -11.23 27.79
C GLY A 417 -2.42 -9.90 28.45
N VAL A 418 -2.50 -8.83 27.66
CA VAL A 418 -2.93 -7.50 28.12
C VAL A 418 -4.37 -7.55 28.63
N THR A 419 -5.27 -8.18 27.88
CA THR A 419 -6.69 -8.34 28.26
C THR A 419 -6.83 -9.07 29.60
N ARG A 420 -6.00 -10.09 29.87
CA ARG A 420 -5.98 -10.80 31.16
C ARG A 420 -5.46 -9.93 32.30
N ARG A 421 -4.41 -9.13 32.10
CA ARG A 421 -3.94 -8.17 33.12
C ARG A 421 -5.03 -7.14 33.44
N LEU A 422 -5.72 -6.63 32.43
CA LEU A 422 -6.84 -5.72 32.61
C LEU A 422 -8.03 -6.34 33.37
N MET A 423 -8.19 -7.68 33.39
CA MET A 423 -9.23 -8.34 34.20
C MET A 423 -8.99 -8.29 35.71
N GLU A 424 -7.77 -7.96 36.13
CA GLU A 424 -7.41 -7.80 37.54
C GLU A 424 -8.14 -6.60 38.15
N ASP A 425 -8.41 -5.56 37.35
CA ASP A 425 -9.31 -4.46 37.71
C ASP A 425 -10.78 -4.94 37.71
N PRO A 426 -11.47 -4.94 38.88
CA PRO A 426 -12.87 -5.35 38.98
C PRO A 426 -13.80 -4.58 38.04
N ASN A 427 -13.49 -3.31 37.73
CA ASN A 427 -14.31 -2.47 36.85
C ASN A 427 -14.23 -2.89 35.38
N GLN A 428 -13.15 -3.59 35.00
CA GLN A 428 -12.88 -4.03 33.63
C GLN A 428 -13.25 -5.49 33.40
N ARG A 429 -13.32 -6.29 34.47
CA ARG A 429 -13.45 -7.77 34.41
C ARG A 429 -14.52 -8.28 33.44
N VAL A 430 -15.73 -7.73 33.44
CA VAL A 430 -16.84 -8.21 32.59
C VAL A 430 -16.53 -7.95 31.11
N ILE A 431 -16.08 -6.74 30.76
CA ILE A 431 -15.76 -6.36 29.38
C ILE A 431 -14.62 -7.23 28.84
N GLN A 432 -13.56 -7.39 29.64
CA GLN A 432 -12.41 -8.21 29.28
C GLN A 432 -12.75 -9.70 29.15
N GLN A 433 -13.64 -10.26 29.98
CA GLN A 433 -14.11 -11.64 29.81
C GLN A 433 -14.78 -11.87 28.46
N ILE A 434 -15.56 -10.91 27.97
CA ILE A 434 -16.23 -11.08 26.68
C ILE A 434 -15.24 -10.92 25.52
N LYS A 435 -14.29 -9.97 25.62
CA LYS A 435 -13.17 -9.86 24.67
C LYS A 435 -12.41 -11.16 24.53
N ILE A 436 -12.07 -11.83 25.64
CA ILE A 436 -11.37 -13.12 25.58
C ILE A 436 -12.15 -14.15 24.78
N ARG A 437 -13.49 -14.19 24.89
CA ARG A 437 -14.31 -15.10 24.07
C ARG A 437 -14.24 -14.75 22.58
N GLY A 438 -14.36 -13.47 22.24
CA GLY A 438 -14.18 -12.97 20.87
C GLY A 438 -12.78 -13.30 20.33
N MET A 439 -11.74 -12.98 21.09
CA MET A 439 -10.35 -13.26 20.76
C MET A 439 -10.07 -14.75 20.54
N LYS A 440 -10.62 -15.64 21.37
CA LYS A 440 -10.52 -17.09 21.17
C LYS A 440 -11.21 -17.54 19.88
N HIS A 441 -12.36 -16.96 19.55
CA HIS A 441 -13.03 -17.23 18.28
C HIS A 441 -12.20 -16.73 17.10
N GLY A 442 -11.64 -15.52 17.19
CA GLY A 442 -10.70 -14.97 16.21
C GLY A 442 -9.49 -15.87 15.99
N THR A 443 -8.84 -16.34 17.06
CA THR A 443 -7.72 -17.29 16.97
C THR A 443 -8.11 -18.56 16.23
N ARG A 444 -9.28 -19.14 16.50
CA ARG A 444 -9.76 -20.32 15.75
C ARG A 444 -9.90 -20.01 14.26
N VAL A 445 -10.49 -18.87 13.90
CA VAL A 445 -10.65 -18.44 12.49
C VAL A 445 -9.29 -18.23 11.82
N LEU A 446 -8.31 -17.64 12.51
CA LEU A 446 -6.95 -17.48 12.00
C LEU A 446 -6.28 -18.84 11.70
N GLN A 447 -6.45 -19.82 12.59
CA GLN A 447 -5.88 -21.17 12.38
C GLN A 447 -6.55 -21.91 11.23
N GLU A 448 -7.87 -21.74 11.06
CA GLU A 448 -8.62 -22.26 9.91
C GLU A 448 -8.10 -21.65 8.60
N GLU A 449 -7.95 -20.33 8.55
CA GLU A 449 -7.45 -19.62 7.37
C GLU A 449 -5.99 -19.98 7.05
N LYS A 450 -5.12 -20.09 8.07
CA LYS A 450 -3.72 -20.52 7.91
C LYS A 450 -3.63 -21.92 7.31
N SER A 451 -4.45 -22.85 7.81
CA SER A 451 -4.49 -24.24 7.32
C SER A 451 -5.00 -24.31 5.88
N ASP A 452 -6.04 -23.53 5.57
CA ASP A 452 -6.64 -23.47 4.24
C ASP A 452 -5.70 -22.82 3.21
N TYR A 453 -5.03 -21.72 3.57
CA TYR A 453 -3.98 -21.09 2.78
C TYR A 453 -2.83 -22.06 2.50
N LYS A 454 -2.27 -22.69 3.54
CA LYS A 454 -1.17 -23.65 3.40
C LYS A 454 -1.54 -24.77 2.44
N ARG A 455 -2.73 -25.36 2.60
CA ARG A 455 -3.22 -26.42 1.72
C ARG A 455 -3.30 -25.98 0.26
N ARG A 456 -3.87 -24.79 -0.01
CA ARG A 456 -3.97 -24.25 -1.38
C ARG A 456 -2.59 -23.99 -1.98
N MET A 457 -1.68 -23.41 -1.19
CA MET A 457 -0.35 -23.09 -1.67
C MET A 457 0.48 -24.34 -1.94
N ASP A 458 0.46 -25.31 -1.02
CA ASP A 458 1.11 -26.61 -1.21
C ASP A 458 0.57 -27.34 -2.47
N GLN A 459 -0.75 -27.26 -2.70
CA GLN A 459 -1.35 -27.81 -3.92
C GLN A 459 -0.86 -27.08 -5.18
N PHE A 460 -0.92 -25.74 -5.20
CA PHE A 460 -0.47 -24.93 -6.33
C PHE A 460 1.00 -25.22 -6.69
N LEU A 461 1.88 -25.16 -5.69
CA LEU A 461 3.32 -25.39 -5.85
C LEU A 461 3.63 -26.79 -6.39
N LYS A 462 2.81 -27.78 -6.02
CA LYS A 462 2.95 -29.16 -6.49
C LYS A 462 2.41 -29.37 -7.89
N THR A 463 1.26 -28.78 -8.24
CA THR A 463 0.51 -29.18 -9.44
C THR A 463 0.58 -28.20 -10.59
N GLU A 464 0.51 -26.89 -10.34
CA GLU A 464 0.39 -25.87 -11.40
C GLU A 464 1.71 -25.14 -11.60
N TYR A 465 2.41 -24.79 -10.51
CA TYR A 465 3.62 -24.00 -10.55
C TYR A 465 4.73 -24.57 -11.46
N PRO A 466 5.05 -25.88 -11.45
CA PRO A 466 6.08 -26.43 -12.33
C PRO A 466 5.79 -26.22 -13.82
N GLN A 467 4.52 -26.34 -14.22
CA GLN A 467 4.10 -26.10 -15.60
C GLN A 467 4.26 -24.62 -15.96
N LEU A 468 3.78 -23.71 -15.12
CA LEU A 468 3.88 -22.27 -15.35
C LEU A 468 5.34 -21.83 -15.54
N ARG A 469 6.28 -22.39 -14.76
CA ARG A 469 7.72 -22.11 -14.91
C ARG A 469 8.28 -22.58 -16.25
N GLN A 470 7.89 -23.78 -16.70
CA GLN A 470 8.32 -24.31 -18.00
C GLN A 470 7.81 -23.46 -19.16
N GLU A 471 6.54 -23.05 -19.09
CA GLU A 471 5.90 -22.18 -20.06
C GLU A 471 6.54 -20.77 -20.04
N ALA A 472 6.79 -20.20 -18.86
CA ALA A 472 7.47 -18.92 -18.69
C ALA A 472 8.86 -18.92 -19.34
N TYR A 473 9.66 -19.95 -19.09
CA TYR A 473 10.98 -20.12 -19.70
C TYR A 473 10.90 -20.16 -21.23
N ALA A 474 9.89 -20.81 -21.80
CA ALA A 474 9.68 -20.86 -23.24
C ALA A 474 9.28 -19.49 -23.83
N GLN A 475 8.65 -18.60 -23.04
CA GLN A 475 8.27 -17.25 -23.47
C GLN A 475 9.41 -16.23 -23.39
N ILE A 476 10.43 -16.45 -22.55
CA ILE A 476 11.52 -15.48 -22.41
C ILE A 476 12.20 -15.14 -23.75
N PRO A 477 12.58 -16.10 -24.61
CA PRO A 477 13.16 -15.76 -25.91
C PRO A 477 12.27 -14.85 -26.76
N LYS A 478 10.94 -15.05 -26.73
CA LYS A 478 9.98 -14.23 -27.46
C LYS A 478 9.94 -12.80 -26.91
N LEU A 479 9.92 -12.65 -25.58
CA LEU A 479 10.00 -11.33 -24.94
C LEU A 479 11.34 -10.63 -25.24
N SER A 480 12.46 -11.37 -25.22
CA SER A 480 13.78 -10.85 -25.60
C SER A 480 13.77 -10.33 -27.03
N SER A 481 13.21 -11.06 -28.00
CA SER A 481 13.08 -10.58 -29.38
C SER A 481 12.24 -9.31 -29.49
N ILE A 482 11.15 -9.20 -28.73
CA ILE A 482 10.33 -7.98 -28.69
C ILE A 482 11.15 -6.79 -28.21
N TYR A 483 11.92 -6.94 -27.13
CA TYR A 483 12.74 -5.85 -26.60
C TYR A 483 13.89 -5.47 -27.53
N ILE A 484 14.58 -6.44 -28.14
CA ILE A 484 15.60 -6.17 -29.17
C ILE A 484 15.00 -5.33 -30.30
N ASN A 485 13.83 -5.71 -30.82
CA ASN A 485 13.16 -4.99 -31.90
C ASN A 485 12.72 -3.57 -31.50
N LYS A 486 12.55 -3.31 -30.21
CA LYS A 486 12.21 -2.00 -29.65
C LYS A 486 13.44 -1.23 -29.14
N GLY A 487 14.65 -1.74 -29.38
CA GLY A 487 15.90 -1.12 -28.95
C GLY A 487 16.17 -1.22 -27.45
N ARG A 488 15.46 -2.06 -26.68
CA ARG A 488 15.64 -2.23 -25.23
C ARG A 488 16.59 -3.37 -24.90
N LEU A 489 17.88 -3.14 -25.15
CA LEU A 489 18.91 -4.15 -24.89
C LEU A 489 19.12 -4.39 -23.38
N ASP A 490 18.85 -3.39 -22.54
CA ASP A 490 18.80 -3.48 -21.07
C ASP A 490 17.77 -4.52 -20.58
N TYR A 491 16.56 -4.50 -21.14
CA TYR A 491 15.52 -5.47 -20.80
C TYR A 491 15.86 -6.86 -21.32
N THR A 492 16.46 -6.94 -22.50
CA THR A 492 16.94 -8.21 -23.09
C THR A 492 17.98 -8.89 -22.20
N PHE A 493 18.97 -8.13 -21.72
CA PHE A 493 19.96 -8.63 -20.77
C PHE A 493 19.32 -9.09 -19.46
N SER A 494 18.39 -8.32 -18.91
CA SER A 494 17.66 -8.68 -17.68
C SER A 494 16.88 -9.97 -17.85
N LEU A 495 16.20 -10.16 -19.00
CA LEU A 495 15.50 -11.41 -19.32
C LEU A 495 16.45 -12.61 -19.46
N LEU A 496 17.63 -12.44 -20.04
CA LEU A 496 18.63 -13.53 -20.14
C LEU A 496 19.14 -13.96 -18.75
N ARG A 497 19.32 -13.01 -17.80
CA ARG A 497 19.63 -13.35 -16.41
C ARG A 497 18.52 -14.19 -15.79
N LEU A 498 17.27 -13.78 -15.97
CA LEU A 498 16.11 -14.54 -15.46
C LEU A 498 16.00 -15.92 -16.13
N GLN A 499 16.26 -15.98 -17.44
CA GLN A 499 16.28 -17.24 -18.18
C GLN A 499 17.35 -18.19 -17.65
N LEU A 500 18.54 -17.67 -17.32
CA LEU A 500 19.61 -18.45 -16.72
C LEU A 500 19.21 -19.04 -15.37
N LEU A 501 18.59 -18.23 -14.50
CA LEU A 501 18.11 -18.67 -13.20
C LEU A 501 17.02 -19.76 -13.33
N LEU A 502 16.08 -19.57 -14.25
CA LEU A 502 15.09 -20.60 -14.59
C LEU A 502 15.75 -21.87 -15.13
N ALA A 503 16.67 -21.75 -16.09
CA ALA A 503 17.35 -22.88 -16.72
C ALA A 503 18.03 -23.77 -15.69
N LYS A 504 18.71 -23.19 -14.69
CA LYS A 504 19.33 -23.94 -13.59
C LYS A 504 18.34 -24.86 -12.88
N ALA A 505 17.09 -24.43 -12.73
CA ALA A 505 16.06 -25.19 -12.05
C ALA A 505 15.29 -26.16 -12.97
N ILE A 506 15.09 -25.82 -14.24
CA ILE A 506 14.14 -26.55 -15.11
C ILE A 506 14.74 -27.15 -16.39
N LYS A 507 15.85 -26.61 -16.89
CA LYS A 507 16.57 -27.11 -18.09
C LYS A 507 18.08 -26.93 -17.91
N PRO A 508 18.74 -27.71 -17.03
CA PRO A 508 20.16 -27.53 -16.72
C PRO A 508 21.07 -27.63 -17.94
N GLN A 509 20.67 -28.39 -18.96
CA GLN A 509 21.41 -28.52 -20.22
C GLN A 509 21.52 -27.22 -21.03
N ASP A 510 20.61 -26.24 -20.82
CA ASP A 510 20.63 -24.96 -21.53
C ASP A 510 21.54 -23.93 -20.84
N VAL A 511 21.99 -24.18 -19.61
CA VAL A 511 22.71 -23.22 -18.76
C VAL A 511 23.96 -22.68 -19.47
N SER A 512 24.85 -23.55 -19.96
CA SER A 512 26.11 -23.10 -20.58
C SER A 512 25.89 -22.23 -21.83
N ARG A 513 24.85 -22.55 -22.63
CA ARG A 513 24.49 -21.73 -23.79
C ARG A 513 24.00 -20.35 -23.34
N ILE A 514 23.07 -20.31 -22.38
CA ILE A 514 22.50 -19.05 -21.89
C ILE A 514 23.57 -18.19 -21.21
N GLU A 515 24.49 -18.77 -20.45
CA GLU A 515 25.60 -18.03 -19.85
C GLU A 515 26.49 -17.35 -20.90
N LYS A 516 26.76 -18.04 -22.01
CA LYS A 516 27.51 -17.47 -23.14
C LYS A 516 26.72 -16.33 -23.81
N ASP A 517 25.43 -16.51 -24.03
CA ASP A 517 24.55 -15.51 -24.63
C ASP A 517 24.44 -14.26 -23.72
N LEU A 518 24.36 -14.49 -22.41
CA LEU A 518 24.31 -13.46 -21.38
C LEU A 518 25.62 -12.67 -21.30
N GLY A 519 26.77 -13.33 -21.30
CA GLY A 519 28.08 -12.66 -21.33
C GLY A 519 28.29 -11.82 -22.59
N THR A 520 27.82 -12.33 -23.74
CA THR A 520 27.85 -11.58 -25.01
C THR A 520 26.94 -10.34 -24.93
N ASN A 521 25.72 -10.49 -24.40
CA ASN A 521 24.80 -9.36 -24.21
C ASN A 521 25.33 -8.35 -23.19
N ALA A 522 26.02 -8.77 -22.12
CA ALA A 522 26.62 -7.86 -21.15
C ALA A 522 27.59 -6.88 -21.82
N LEU A 523 28.43 -7.37 -22.73
CA LEU A 523 29.37 -6.55 -23.50
C LEU A 523 28.63 -5.60 -24.46
N ILE A 524 27.60 -6.10 -25.17
CA ILE A 524 26.79 -5.27 -26.08
C ILE A 524 26.08 -4.14 -25.32
N VAL A 525 25.43 -4.46 -24.19
CA VAL A 525 24.73 -3.45 -23.37
C VAL A 525 25.72 -2.45 -22.80
N THR A 526 26.90 -2.88 -22.35
CA THR A 526 27.94 -1.97 -21.87
C THR A 526 28.36 -0.94 -22.93
N ASP A 527 28.47 -1.36 -24.20
CA ASP A 527 28.81 -0.46 -25.31
C ASP A 527 27.64 0.43 -25.76
N TRP A 528 26.41 -0.10 -25.71
CA TRP A 528 25.18 0.58 -26.14
C TRP A 528 24.67 1.61 -25.14
N LEU A 529 24.65 1.28 -23.84
CA LEU A 529 24.03 2.08 -22.78
C LEU A 529 24.45 3.57 -22.75
N PRO A 530 25.73 3.94 -22.93
CA PRO A 530 26.11 5.35 -22.94
C PRO A 530 25.59 6.11 -24.18
N ARG A 531 25.32 5.42 -25.29
CA ARG A 531 24.90 6.01 -26.57
C ARG A 531 23.39 6.19 -26.69
N ASP A 532 22.60 5.49 -25.88
CA ASP A 532 21.15 5.58 -25.96
C ASP A 532 20.63 6.87 -25.31
N SER A 533 20.11 7.78 -26.12
CA SER A 533 19.56 9.06 -25.67
C SER A 533 18.09 8.97 -25.23
N SER A 534 17.41 7.84 -25.46
CA SER A 534 16.02 7.63 -25.05
C SER A 534 15.87 7.25 -23.58
N LEU A 535 16.94 6.73 -22.96
CA LEU A 535 16.97 6.35 -21.55
C LEU A 535 17.29 7.55 -20.66
N THR A 536 16.57 7.66 -19.53
CA THR A 536 16.91 8.60 -18.46
C THR A 536 18.21 8.19 -17.77
N LEU A 537 18.79 9.09 -16.98
CA LEU A 537 19.98 8.78 -16.19
C LEU A 537 19.69 7.65 -15.18
N GLU A 538 18.51 7.66 -14.58
CA GLU A 538 18.04 6.65 -13.64
C GLU A 538 17.93 5.26 -14.30
N ASP A 539 17.37 5.20 -15.51
CA ASP A 539 17.27 3.95 -16.28
C ASP A 539 18.65 3.38 -16.61
N LYS A 540 19.61 4.27 -16.95
CA LYS A 540 21.00 3.88 -17.19
C LYS A 540 21.69 3.38 -15.93
N LEU A 541 21.50 4.04 -14.79
CA LEU A 541 22.05 3.60 -13.50
C LEU A 541 21.47 2.25 -13.07
N GLY A 542 20.17 2.03 -13.26
CA GLY A 542 19.54 0.73 -13.00
C GLY A 542 20.14 -0.39 -13.88
N SER A 543 20.35 -0.11 -15.16
CA SER A 543 21.00 -1.05 -16.09
C SER A 543 22.46 -1.31 -15.74
N LEU A 544 23.20 -0.28 -15.30
CA LEU A 544 24.56 -0.39 -14.81
C LEU A 544 24.65 -1.28 -13.57
N HIS A 545 23.78 -1.09 -12.57
CA HIS A 545 23.76 -1.97 -11.39
C HIS A 545 23.51 -3.43 -11.78
N ASN A 546 22.59 -3.69 -12.71
CA ASN A 546 22.35 -5.04 -13.22
C ASN A 546 23.58 -5.67 -13.89
N LEU A 547 24.39 -4.89 -14.61
CA LEU A 547 25.65 -5.34 -15.20
C LEU A 547 26.71 -5.61 -14.14
N LEU A 548 26.86 -4.71 -13.17
CA LEU A 548 27.82 -4.86 -12.07
C LEU A 548 27.52 -6.11 -11.25
N ASP A 549 26.26 -6.33 -10.87
CA ASP A 549 25.82 -7.52 -10.15
C ASP A 549 26.15 -8.81 -10.91
N TYR A 550 26.00 -8.80 -12.24
CA TYR A 550 26.33 -9.96 -13.07
C TYR A 550 27.84 -10.30 -12.99
N TYR A 551 28.73 -9.32 -13.14
CA TYR A 551 30.17 -9.56 -13.06
C TYR A 551 30.63 -9.93 -11.63
N ASP A 552 30.04 -9.30 -10.62
CA ASP A 552 30.34 -9.61 -9.22
C ASP A 552 29.94 -11.04 -8.85
N GLN A 553 28.77 -11.50 -9.31
CA GLN A 553 28.32 -12.89 -9.15
C GLN A 553 29.25 -13.89 -9.85
N LYS A 554 29.80 -13.53 -11.01
CA LYS A 554 30.76 -14.34 -11.75
C LYS A 554 32.15 -14.35 -11.12
N LYS A 555 32.44 -13.41 -10.20
CA LYS A 555 33.79 -13.15 -9.67
C LYS A 555 34.82 -12.93 -10.78
N GLU A 556 34.37 -12.42 -11.91
CA GLU A 556 35.21 -12.11 -13.06
C GLU A 556 35.68 -10.65 -13.00
N PRO A 557 36.88 -10.33 -13.52
CA PRO A 557 37.29 -8.94 -13.67
C PRO A 557 36.28 -8.18 -14.53
N ARG A 558 35.76 -7.06 -14.02
CA ARG A 558 34.87 -6.17 -14.76
C ARG A 558 35.61 -5.61 -15.99
N PRO A 559 35.02 -5.63 -17.20
CA PRO A 559 35.64 -5.06 -18.39
C PRO A 559 35.95 -3.58 -18.21
N LYS A 560 37.04 -3.08 -18.81
CA LYS A 560 37.41 -1.66 -18.74
C LYS A 560 36.26 -0.75 -19.19
N ALA A 561 35.57 -1.11 -20.27
CA ALA A 561 34.41 -0.34 -20.76
C ALA A 561 33.30 -0.21 -19.71
N LEU A 562 33.07 -1.24 -18.88
CA LEU A 562 32.08 -1.20 -17.80
C LEU A 562 32.54 -0.29 -16.65
N GLN A 563 33.84 -0.28 -16.35
CA GLN A 563 34.42 0.63 -15.35
C GLN A 563 34.34 2.09 -15.82
N ASP A 564 34.67 2.34 -17.09
CA ASP A 564 34.59 3.67 -17.70
C ASP A 564 33.13 4.16 -17.72
N LEU A 565 32.18 3.27 -18.07
CA LEU A 565 30.75 3.54 -18.01
C LEU A 565 30.27 3.85 -16.58
N ARG A 566 30.69 3.03 -15.60
CA ARG A 566 30.41 3.26 -14.18
C ARG A 566 30.91 4.62 -13.72
N PHE A 567 32.16 4.95 -14.06
CA PHE A 567 32.75 6.25 -13.75
C PHE A 567 31.90 7.38 -14.34
N SER A 568 31.61 7.32 -15.64
CA SER A 568 30.82 8.34 -16.33
C SER A 568 29.43 8.54 -15.75
N LEU A 569 28.65 7.46 -15.57
CA LEU A 569 27.27 7.53 -15.08
C LEU A 569 27.19 7.96 -13.61
N CYS A 570 28.07 7.44 -12.75
CA CYS A 570 28.09 7.85 -11.35
C CYS A 570 28.55 9.31 -11.19
N THR A 571 29.51 9.80 -11.99
CA THR A 571 29.87 11.23 -11.99
C THR A 571 28.69 12.09 -12.44
N GLN A 572 27.98 11.70 -13.51
CA GLN A 572 26.77 12.42 -13.95
C GLN A 572 25.68 12.42 -12.88
N ALA A 573 25.44 11.28 -12.23
CA ALA A 573 24.48 11.14 -11.14
C ALA A 573 24.83 12.04 -9.96
N ALA A 574 26.08 11.96 -9.49
CA ALA A 574 26.56 12.76 -8.37
C ALA A 574 26.42 14.27 -8.64
N ASN A 575 26.79 14.74 -9.83
CA ASN A 575 26.59 16.13 -10.22
C ASN A 575 25.10 16.52 -10.31
N THR A 576 24.26 15.66 -10.90
CA THR A 576 22.81 15.92 -11.02
C THR A 576 22.13 16.03 -9.65
N TYR A 577 22.49 15.15 -8.72
CA TYR A 577 21.99 15.19 -7.35
C TYR A 577 22.54 16.38 -6.56
N LEU A 578 23.81 16.76 -6.78
CA LEU A 578 24.40 17.95 -6.17
C LEU A 578 23.70 19.23 -6.67
N ASP A 579 23.45 19.34 -7.97
CA ASP A 579 22.68 20.45 -8.55
C ASP A 579 21.24 20.51 -8.02
N SER A 580 20.61 19.34 -7.84
CA SER A 580 19.28 19.24 -7.23
C SER A 580 19.30 19.70 -5.77
N ALA A 581 20.33 19.33 -5.01
CA ALA A 581 20.54 19.78 -3.64
C ALA A 581 20.74 21.32 -3.56
N HIS A 582 21.41 21.92 -4.54
CA HIS A 582 21.59 23.39 -4.61
C HIS A 582 20.27 24.14 -4.86
N ARG A 583 19.35 23.54 -5.63
CA ARG A 583 18.04 24.13 -5.94
C ARG A 583 16.98 23.85 -4.88
N GLU A 584 17.19 22.82 -4.07
CA GLU A 584 16.25 22.42 -3.03
C GLU A 584 16.30 23.36 -1.81
N THR A 585 15.12 23.84 -1.43
CA THR A 585 14.91 24.78 -0.32
C THR A 585 14.59 24.07 0.98
N ASP A 586 13.96 22.89 0.93
CA ASP A 586 13.69 22.06 2.10
C ASP A 586 15.00 21.41 2.60
N PRO A 587 15.46 21.70 3.83
CA PRO A 587 16.68 21.10 4.38
C PRO A 587 16.69 19.56 4.38
N LYS A 588 15.52 18.93 4.55
CA LYS A 588 15.41 17.46 4.58
C LYS A 588 15.65 16.88 3.20
N ASN A 589 14.95 17.38 2.18
CA ASN A 589 15.11 16.91 0.80
C ASN A 589 16.50 17.26 0.27
N ARG A 590 17.04 18.44 0.62
CA ARG A 590 18.42 18.79 0.29
C ARG A 590 19.41 17.77 0.84
N SER A 591 19.24 17.34 2.09
CA SER A 591 20.10 16.28 2.67
C SER A 591 20.00 14.97 1.88
N VAL A 592 18.79 14.55 1.48
CA VAL A 592 18.59 13.34 0.66
C VAL A 592 19.35 13.42 -0.66
N TYR A 593 19.28 14.57 -1.34
CA TYR A 593 20.03 14.79 -2.58
C TYR A 593 21.55 14.82 -2.34
N MET A 594 22.02 15.42 -1.25
CA MET A 594 23.44 15.40 -0.87
C MET A 594 23.93 13.97 -0.56
N ASP A 595 23.13 13.19 0.17
CA ASP A 595 23.44 11.79 0.49
C ASP A 595 23.51 10.94 -0.78
N ALA A 596 22.59 11.16 -1.74
CA ALA A 596 22.62 10.51 -3.04
C ALA A 596 23.86 10.91 -3.87
N ALA A 597 24.19 12.21 -3.91
CA ALA A 597 25.39 12.69 -4.59
C ALA A 597 26.66 12.05 -4.01
N GLU A 598 26.75 11.99 -2.68
CA GLU A 598 27.87 11.38 -1.96
C GLU A 598 27.96 9.87 -2.22
N PHE A 599 26.82 9.18 -2.24
CA PHE A 599 26.75 7.75 -2.56
C PHE A 599 27.40 7.47 -3.92
N TYR A 600 27.00 8.19 -4.98
CA TYR A 600 27.56 7.97 -6.31
C TYR A 600 29.02 8.40 -6.43
N ALA A 601 29.44 9.47 -5.73
CA ALA A 601 30.84 9.87 -5.68
C ALA A 601 31.73 8.83 -4.95
N LYS A 602 31.23 8.22 -3.86
CA LYS A 602 31.90 7.13 -3.13
C LYS A 602 32.02 5.88 -3.98
N GLU A 603 30.98 5.52 -4.74
CA GLU A 603 31.03 4.38 -5.64
C GLU A 603 32.27 4.45 -6.54
N ILE A 604 32.59 5.62 -7.10
CA ILE A 604 33.73 5.79 -8.02
C ILE A 604 35.03 6.27 -7.35
N ASN A 605 35.05 6.40 -6.03
CA ASN A 605 36.16 6.96 -5.26
C ASN A 605 36.64 8.33 -5.81
N ASP A 606 35.72 9.20 -6.25
CA ASP A 606 36.06 10.54 -6.74
C ASP A 606 36.30 11.48 -5.55
N THR A 607 37.54 11.54 -5.09
CA THR A 607 37.93 12.34 -3.92
C THR A 607 37.64 13.82 -4.09
N LYS A 608 37.76 14.37 -5.30
CA LYS A 608 37.47 15.79 -5.57
C LYS A 608 35.98 16.08 -5.43
N LEU A 609 35.14 15.20 -5.96
CA LEU A 609 33.70 15.34 -5.86
C LEU A 609 33.22 15.16 -4.42
N LEU A 610 33.82 14.22 -3.67
CA LEU A 610 33.56 14.04 -2.24
C LEU A 610 33.97 15.27 -1.41
N GLU A 611 35.13 15.87 -1.70
CA GLU A 611 35.56 17.12 -1.07
C GLU A 611 34.61 18.28 -1.38
N ALA A 612 34.12 18.38 -2.63
CA ALA A 612 33.14 19.39 -3.01
C ALA A 612 31.80 19.21 -2.27
N ILE A 613 31.27 17.98 -2.21
CA ILE A 613 30.05 17.63 -1.47
C ILE A 613 30.22 17.93 0.02
N GLN A 614 31.37 17.56 0.61
CA GLN A 614 31.64 17.81 2.02
C GLN A 614 31.72 19.31 2.34
N LYS A 615 32.36 20.10 1.45
CA LYS A 615 32.41 21.56 1.58
C LYS A 615 31.00 22.17 1.53
N GLU A 616 30.14 21.67 0.65
CA GLU A 616 28.75 22.12 0.56
C GLU A 616 27.90 21.72 1.77
N ARG A 617 28.21 20.58 2.43
CA ARG A 617 27.57 20.21 3.71
C ARG A 617 27.95 21.15 4.84
N THR A 618 29.20 21.63 4.86
CA THR A 618 29.72 22.48 5.95
C THR A 618 29.52 23.97 5.71
N ALA A 619 29.18 24.40 4.50
CA ALA A 619 28.94 25.80 4.13
C ALA A 619 27.61 26.40 4.66
N LYS A 620 27.11 25.94 5.80
CA LYS A 620 25.91 26.49 6.47
C LYS A 620 26.23 27.03 7.85
#